data_AF-A0A1G9XKZ8-F1
#
_entry.id   AF-A0A1G9XKZ8-F1
#
_cell.length_a   1.000
_cell.length_b   1.000
_cell.length_c   1.000
_cell.angle_alpha   90.00
_cell.angle_beta   90.00
_cell.angle_gamma   90.00
#
_symmetry.space_group_name_H-M   'P 1'
#
loop_
_entity.id
_entity.type
_entity.pdbx_description
1 polymer ?
#
loop_
_entity_poly.entity_id
_entity_poly.type
_entity_poly.pdbx_seq_one_letter_code
_entity_poly.pdbx_strand_id
1 'polypeptide(L)'
;MSTNPRQPLPLPASAIPDGCLPWEGEQARRWVGALPPRWVPLRLRASVVLAVVPASGVLAGALAVFAGLPGWAAACLALQLVWAVVRPEFVGVSAPALVIVVLLQGAALPWAVSLAAVLVLLWVTAVLRLVARARQRAAARAAAGGVTGALPVGDAPLERGKFLAWVGAVPLMAGAVLVATSGGWQLTDDPRTTPAVGWFVVGLGVTVLASAALGRWRAAGLRREPVPVLRVLMRVNTDVDAEVYAADDLEAVRPLFTVATSELDDDDDDDEPKGEAEAEAEADDDDEGDDEEIQELLDRIDADQPGPLREAVLHGLPYDGAEVLLVIAAVEPDEPAVVEWSTGPVRPFSAGAVRRRLAGEKRAVADEARQRAAVDDVAGRLRGQEAVEVRRWRAGWADWLSVALGAVWIGVLFVTEGGLWRYVLGALLGLGMALMVPRQLAWSVTADREGLWFNGLRRIRHLAWDDVRIVESKGPELKIGSGRSVFGEWSVDTLRWRRLERKMGLVHPYDRLAAEVTAMWRDPDARPAGVSDERRRGRPLWPLAVLIALGWTVLVFWG
;
A
#
# COMPACT_ATOMS: atom_id res chain seq x y z
N MET A 1 -4.24 22.22 30.98
CA MET A 1 -4.36 21.40 29.76
C MET A 1 -4.34 19.93 30.15
N SER A 2 -5.50 19.28 30.07
CA SER A 2 -5.66 17.84 30.34
C SER A 2 -6.44 17.26 29.17
N THR A 3 -5.78 17.10 28.02
CA THR A 3 -6.26 16.21 26.97
C THR A 3 -6.13 14.80 27.52
N ASN A 4 -7.20 14.28 28.09
CA ASN A 4 -7.25 12.90 28.55
C ASN A 4 -7.15 12.05 27.26
N PRO A 5 -6.06 11.29 27.02
CA PRO A 5 -5.82 10.60 25.74
C PRO A 5 -6.79 9.44 25.48
N ARG A 6 -7.89 9.36 26.24
CA ARG A 6 -8.92 8.32 26.21
C ARG A 6 -10.30 8.85 25.85
N GLN A 7 -10.49 10.17 25.80
CA GLN A 7 -11.77 10.74 25.45
C GLN A 7 -11.73 11.16 23.98
N PRO A 8 -12.71 10.73 23.16
CA PRO A 8 -12.79 11.17 21.77
C PRO A 8 -12.87 12.70 21.69
N LEU A 9 -12.28 13.29 20.65
CA LEU A 9 -12.49 14.69 20.34
C LEU A 9 -13.97 14.90 19.99
N PRO A 10 -14.70 15.77 20.73
CA PRO A 10 -16.14 15.89 20.59
C PRO A 10 -16.50 16.66 19.31
N LEU A 11 -17.57 16.21 18.64
CA LEU A 11 -18.10 16.93 17.48
C LEU A 11 -19.01 18.07 17.97
N PRO A 12 -18.92 19.28 17.39
CA PRO A 12 -19.83 20.37 17.73
C PRO A 12 -21.29 19.95 17.54
N ALA A 13 -22.16 20.35 18.48
CA ALA A 13 -23.58 19.97 18.44
C ALA A 13 -24.29 20.48 17.17
N SER A 14 -23.83 21.59 16.61
CA SER A 14 -24.31 22.15 15.33
C SER A 14 -24.06 21.24 14.13
N ALA A 15 -23.04 20.38 14.19
CA ALA A 15 -22.67 19.46 13.13
C ALA A 15 -23.39 18.09 13.25
N ILE A 16 -24.19 17.89 14.31
CA ILE A 16 -24.94 16.64 14.54
C ILE A 16 -26.39 16.85 14.07
N PRO A 17 -26.86 16.14 13.03
CA PRO A 17 -28.24 16.21 12.60
C PRO A 17 -29.22 15.78 13.71
N ASP A 18 -30.38 16.43 13.76
CA ASP A 18 -31.40 16.14 14.76
C ASP A 18 -31.84 14.67 14.72
N GLY A 19 -31.86 14.04 15.91
CA GLY A 19 -32.24 12.63 16.06
C GLY A 19 -31.20 11.62 15.58
N CYS A 20 -29.99 12.05 15.18
CA CYS A 20 -28.94 11.15 14.73
C CYS A 20 -28.55 10.13 15.82
N LEU A 21 -28.73 8.85 15.51
CA LEU A 21 -28.54 7.77 16.47
C LEU A 21 -27.05 7.34 16.56
N PRO A 22 -26.56 7.03 17.77
CA PRO A 22 -25.26 6.39 17.93
C PRO A 22 -25.28 4.99 17.30
N TRP A 23 -24.29 4.71 16.46
CA TRP A 23 -24.12 3.37 15.91
C TRP A 23 -23.45 2.46 16.93
N GLU A 24 -24.27 1.87 17.80
CA GLU A 24 -23.82 1.09 18.95
C GLU A 24 -23.44 -0.36 18.61
N GLY A 25 -22.71 -0.99 19.53
CA GLY A 25 -22.13 -2.32 19.38
C GLY A 25 -23.10 -3.43 18.97
N GLU A 26 -24.39 -3.41 19.35
CA GLU A 26 -25.32 -4.45 18.87
C GLU A 26 -25.64 -4.31 17.38
N GLN A 27 -25.95 -3.09 16.93
CA GLN A 27 -26.26 -2.78 15.54
C GLN A 27 -25.00 -2.96 14.67
N ALA A 28 -23.85 -2.53 15.18
CA ALA A 28 -22.56 -2.77 14.55
C ALA A 28 -22.25 -4.28 14.43
N ARG A 29 -22.52 -5.08 15.48
CA ARG A 29 -22.38 -6.55 15.41
C ARG A 29 -23.31 -7.18 14.38
N ARG A 30 -24.55 -6.72 14.26
CA ARG A 30 -25.50 -7.19 13.22
C ARG A 30 -24.97 -6.88 11.81
N TRP A 31 -24.42 -5.68 11.62
CA TRP A 31 -23.81 -5.28 10.34
C TRP A 31 -22.56 -6.11 10.00
N VAL A 32 -21.66 -6.34 10.95
CA VAL A 32 -20.48 -7.22 10.76
C VAL A 32 -20.91 -8.68 10.53
N GLY A 33 -21.99 -9.12 11.18
CA GLY A 33 -22.58 -10.44 10.99
C GLY A 33 -23.20 -10.65 9.60
N ALA A 34 -23.51 -9.57 8.88
CA ALA A 34 -24.05 -9.62 7.52
C ALA A 34 -22.98 -9.82 6.43
N LEU A 35 -21.69 -9.87 6.80
CA LEU A 35 -20.58 -10.14 5.89
C LEU A 35 -20.66 -11.54 5.26
N PRO A 36 -20.10 -11.74 4.05
CA PRO A 36 -20.04 -13.05 3.44
C PRO A 36 -19.19 -14.03 4.26
N PRO A 37 -19.30 -15.35 3.99
CA PRO A 37 -18.49 -16.38 4.65
C PRO A 37 -16.98 -16.10 4.56
N ARG A 38 -16.21 -16.59 5.54
CA ARG A 38 -14.77 -16.29 5.69
C ARG A 38 -13.89 -16.70 4.50
N TRP A 39 -14.36 -17.62 3.65
CA TRP A 39 -13.65 -18.07 2.46
C TRP A 39 -13.88 -17.17 1.25
N VAL A 40 -14.87 -16.26 1.29
CA VAL A 40 -15.09 -15.26 0.25
C VAL A 40 -14.16 -14.07 0.50
N PRO A 41 -13.27 -13.71 -0.45
CA PRO A 41 -12.37 -12.58 -0.29
C PRO A 41 -13.15 -11.26 -0.31
N LEU A 42 -13.04 -10.48 0.77
CA LEU A 42 -13.65 -9.15 0.93
C LEU A 42 -12.65 -8.01 0.72
N ARG A 43 -11.49 -8.14 1.36
CA ARG A 43 -10.43 -7.14 1.40
C ARG A 43 -9.15 -7.83 0.94
N LEU A 44 -8.81 -7.66 -0.32
CA LEU A 44 -7.49 -8.03 -0.81
C LEU A 44 -6.56 -6.83 -0.65
N ARG A 45 -5.38 -7.09 -0.10
CA ARG A 45 -4.35 -6.04 0.03
C ARG A 45 -4.03 -5.51 -1.37
N ALA A 46 -3.72 -4.22 -1.48
CA ALA A 46 -3.32 -3.62 -2.75
C ALA A 46 -2.18 -4.42 -3.43
N SER A 47 -1.24 -4.94 -2.63
CA SER A 47 -0.17 -5.83 -3.11
C SER A 47 -0.68 -7.12 -3.77
N VAL A 48 -1.78 -7.69 -3.28
CA VAL A 48 -2.39 -8.88 -3.88
C VAL A 48 -3.10 -8.53 -5.17
N VAL A 49 -3.78 -7.38 -5.24
CA VAL A 49 -4.36 -6.89 -6.50
C VAL A 49 -3.26 -6.66 -7.54
N LEU A 50 -2.16 -6.01 -7.13
CA LEU A 50 -0.99 -5.75 -7.96
C LEU A 50 -0.34 -7.05 -8.46
N ALA A 51 -0.40 -8.15 -7.69
CA ALA A 51 0.09 -9.46 -8.11
C ALA A 51 -0.91 -10.22 -8.99
N VAL A 52 -2.22 -10.11 -8.71
CA VAL A 52 -3.28 -10.82 -9.46
C VAL A 52 -3.40 -10.30 -10.89
N VAL A 53 -3.26 -8.98 -11.11
CA VAL A 53 -3.36 -8.39 -12.46
C VAL A 53 -2.34 -8.97 -13.46
N PRO A 54 -1.01 -8.97 -13.19
CA PRO A 54 -0.03 -9.56 -14.10
C PRO A 54 -0.17 -11.08 -14.19
N ALA A 55 -0.49 -11.77 -13.08
CA ALA A 55 -0.73 -13.21 -13.10
C ALA A 55 -1.93 -13.58 -14.00
N SER A 56 -3.00 -12.78 -14.00
CA SER A 56 -4.10 -12.91 -14.93
C SER A 56 -3.68 -12.64 -16.37
N GLY A 57 -2.81 -11.67 -16.63
CA GLY A 57 -2.26 -11.44 -17.97
C GLY A 57 -1.50 -12.65 -18.52
N VAL A 58 -0.64 -13.25 -17.69
CA VAL A 58 0.07 -14.50 -18.03
C VAL A 58 -0.92 -15.64 -18.27
N LEU A 59 -1.95 -15.75 -17.42
CA LEU A 59 -3.02 -16.75 -17.60
C LEU A 59 -3.77 -16.56 -18.91
N ALA A 60 -4.05 -15.33 -19.34
CA ALA A 60 -4.70 -15.05 -20.62
C ALA A 60 -3.88 -15.58 -21.79
N GLY A 61 -2.56 -15.35 -21.78
CA GLY A 61 -1.64 -15.93 -22.78
C GLY A 61 -1.66 -17.46 -22.73
N ALA A 62 -1.48 -18.04 -21.54
CA ALA A 62 -1.47 -19.50 -21.37
C ALA A 62 -2.77 -20.18 -21.84
N LEU A 63 -3.94 -19.57 -21.56
CA LEU A 63 -5.23 -20.09 -22.01
C LEU A 63 -5.38 -20.04 -23.53
N ALA A 64 -4.86 -19.00 -24.20
CA ALA A 64 -4.88 -18.92 -25.66
C ALA A 64 -4.03 -20.03 -26.31
N VAL A 65 -2.86 -20.33 -25.72
CA VAL A 65 -1.93 -21.35 -26.22
C VAL A 65 -2.42 -22.77 -25.90
N PHE A 66 -2.61 -23.09 -24.61
CA PHE A 66 -2.83 -24.46 -24.16
C PHE A 66 -4.28 -24.92 -24.27
N ALA A 67 -5.25 -24.02 -24.09
CA ALA A 67 -6.67 -24.35 -24.24
C ALA A 67 -7.19 -24.05 -25.66
N GLY A 68 -6.36 -23.46 -26.53
CA GLY A 68 -6.71 -23.14 -27.91
C GLY A 68 -7.81 -22.09 -28.05
N LEU A 69 -8.05 -21.29 -27.01
CA LEU A 69 -9.10 -20.30 -26.99
C LEU A 69 -8.75 -19.08 -27.84
N PRO A 70 -9.75 -18.43 -28.49
CA PRO A 70 -9.50 -17.15 -29.15
C PRO A 70 -9.07 -16.11 -28.10
N GLY A 71 -8.16 -15.22 -28.49
CA GLY A 71 -7.50 -14.30 -27.54
C GLY A 71 -8.48 -13.47 -26.69
N TRP A 72 -9.59 -13.02 -27.25
CA TRP A 72 -10.63 -12.29 -26.51
C TRP A 72 -11.31 -13.15 -25.43
N ALA A 73 -11.55 -14.44 -25.69
CA ALA A 73 -12.18 -15.34 -24.73
C ALA A 73 -11.20 -15.68 -23.59
N ALA A 74 -9.93 -15.93 -23.94
CA ALA A 74 -8.86 -16.15 -22.97
C ALA A 74 -8.67 -14.91 -22.06
N ALA A 75 -8.67 -13.71 -22.64
CA ALA A 75 -8.65 -12.45 -21.91
C ALA A 75 -9.84 -12.29 -20.95
N CYS A 76 -11.06 -12.52 -21.44
CA CYS A 76 -12.27 -12.42 -20.62
C CYS A 76 -12.27 -13.42 -19.45
N LEU A 77 -11.77 -14.65 -19.65
CA LEU A 77 -11.62 -15.64 -18.58
C LEU A 77 -10.62 -15.18 -17.52
N ALA A 78 -9.46 -14.68 -17.94
CA ALA A 78 -8.45 -14.16 -17.02
C ALA A 78 -8.93 -12.93 -16.24
N LEU A 79 -9.72 -12.05 -16.87
CA LEU A 79 -10.33 -10.88 -16.24
C LEU A 79 -11.35 -11.26 -15.17
N GLN A 80 -11.98 -12.44 -15.22
CA GLN A 80 -12.87 -12.90 -14.15
C GLN A 80 -12.17 -12.96 -12.79
N LEU A 81 -10.88 -13.29 -12.76
CA LEU A 81 -10.10 -13.28 -11.51
C LEU A 81 -9.94 -11.86 -10.97
N VAL A 82 -9.66 -10.89 -11.85
CA VAL A 82 -9.55 -9.47 -11.47
C VAL A 82 -10.92 -8.94 -11.01
N TRP A 83 -11.99 -9.25 -11.75
CA TRP A 83 -13.34 -8.81 -11.42
C TRP A 83 -13.88 -9.45 -10.15
N ALA A 84 -13.59 -10.73 -9.88
CA ALA A 84 -14.04 -11.36 -8.63
C ALA A 84 -13.50 -10.63 -7.39
N VAL A 85 -12.30 -10.05 -7.53
CA VAL A 85 -11.64 -9.25 -6.50
C VAL A 85 -12.18 -7.83 -6.45
N VAL A 86 -12.18 -7.13 -7.57
CA VAL A 86 -12.39 -5.67 -7.61
C VAL A 86 -13.87 -5.31 -7.85
N ARG A 87 -14.59 -6.10 -8.65
CA ARG A 87 -15.94 -5.82 -9.18
C ARG A 87 -16.79 -7.10 -9.34
N PRO A 88 -17.28 -7.69 -8.24
CA PRO A 88 -18.12 -8.89 -8.29
C PRO A 88 -19.39 -8.71 -9.13
N GLU A 89 -19.86 -7.47 -9.33
CA GLU A 89 -20.98 -7.13 -10.21
C GLU A 89 -20.79 -7.66 -11.63
N PHE A 90 -19.58 -7.49 -12.20
CA PHE A 90 -19.30 -7.97 -13.55
C PHE A 90 -19.25 -9.49 -13.61
N VAL A 91 -18.67 -10.14 -12.61
CA VAL A 91 -18.62 -11.62 -12.54
C VAL A 91 -20.01 -12.22 -12.45
N GLY A 92 -20.92 -11.59 -11.70
CA GLY A 92 -22.31 -12.02 -11.55
C GLY A 92 -23.03 -12.19 -12.90
N VAL A 93 -22.71 -11.34 -13.87
CA VAL A 93 -23.33 -11.33 -15.22
C VAL A 93 -22.48 -12.06 -16.25
N SER A 94 -21.16 -11.86 -16.24
CA SER A 94 -20.27 -12.33 -17.30
C SER A 94 -19.83 -13.79 -17.15
N ALA A 95 -19.72 -14.33 -15.92
CA ALA A 95 -19.28 -15.71 -15.73
C ALA A 95 -20.24 -16.75 -16.33
N PRO A 96 -21.58 -16.66 -16.17
CA PRO A 96 -22.51 -17.57 -16.83
C PRO A 96 -22.43 -17.51 -18.36
N ALA A 97 -22.29 -16.30 -18.92
CA ALA A 97 -22.12 -16.11 -20.37
C ALA A 97 -20.82 -16.76 -20.87
N LEU A 98 -19.72 -16.63 -20.12
CA LEU A 98 -18.45 -17.26 -20.46
C LEU A 98 -18.48 -18.78 -20.37
N VAL A 99 -19.27 -19.36 -19.45
CA VAL A 99 -19.47 -20.83 -19.42
C VAL A 99 -20.06 -21.30 -20.76
N ILE A 100 -21.09 -20.60 -21.26
CA ILE A 100 -21.71 -20.91 -22.56
C ILE A 100 -20.68 -20.77 -23.69
N VAL A 101 -19.90 -19.68 -23.70
CA VAL A 101 -18.84 -19.46 -24.69
C VAL A 101 -17.80 -20.59 -24.67
N VAL A 102 -17.29 -20.99 -23.50
CA VAL A 102 -16.30 -22.06 -23.37
C VAL A 102 -16.84 -23.39 -23.89
N LEU A 103 -18.12 -23.70 -23.62
CA LEU A 103 -18.76 -24.92 -24.11
C LEU A 103 -18.96 -24.91 -25.63
N LEU A 104 -19.25 -23.75 -26.23
CA LEU A 104 -19.48 -23.61 -27.68
C LEU A 104 -18.19 -23.55 -28.51
N GLN A 105 -17.08 -23.05 -27.95
CA GLN A 105 -15.81 -22.86 -28.67
C GLN A 105 -15.02 -24.16 -28.86
N GLY A 106 -15.57 -25.32 -28.48
CA GLY A 106 -14.96 -26.62 -28.75
C GLY A 106 -13.64 -26.87 -28.02
N ALA A 107 -13.40 -26.18 -26.90
CA ALA A 107 -12.26 -26.48 -26.03
C ALA A 107 -12.28 -27.97 -25.67
N ALA A 108 -11.10 -28.59 -25.57
CA ALA A 108 -11.02 -30.01 -25.20
C ALA A 108 -11.81 -30.26 -23.90
N LEU A 109 -12.62 -31.33 -23.88
CA LEU A 109 -13.53 -31.65 -22.79
C LEU A 109 -12.95 -31.45 -21.37
N PRO A 110 -11.71 -31.89 -21.04
CA PRO A 110 -11.15 -31.66 -19.71
C PRO A 110 -10.91 -30.17 -19.38
N TRP A 111 -10.50 -29.37 -20.36
CA TRP A 111 -10.34 -27.92 -20.20
C TRP A 111 -11.68 -27.22 -20.05
N ALA A 112 -12.67 -27.59 -20.88
CA ALA A 112 -14.01 -27.02 -20.82
C ALA A 112 -14.67 -27.24 -19.44
N VAL A 113 -14.58 -28.46 -18.91
CA VAL A 113 -15.12 -28.79 -17.57
C VAL A 113 -14.38 -28.03 -16.47
N SER A 114 -13.05 -27.96 -16.53
CA SER A 114 -12.25 -27.26 -15.51
C SER A 114 -12.51 -25.75 -15.51
N LEU A 115 -12.57 -25.13 -16.69
CA LEU A 115 -12.88 -23.71 -16.84
C LEU A 115 -14.31 -23.39 -16.40
N ALA A 116 -15.28 -24.21 -16.78
CA ALA A 116 -16.65 -24.06 -16.32
C ALA A 116 -16.77 -24.16 -14.80
N ALA A 117 -16.08 -25.13 -14.18
CA ALA A 117 -16.08 -25.27 -12.72
C ALA A 117 -15.48 -24.04 -12.01
N VAL A 118 -14.36 -23.51 -12.52
CA VAL A 118 -13.75 -22.28 -11.99
C VAL A 118 -14.70 -21.08 -12.15
N LEU A 119 -15.33 -20.91 -13.32
CA LEU A 119 -16.29 -19.83 -13.56
C LEU A 119 -17.50 -19.92 -12.63
N VAL A 120 -18.05 -21.12 -12.41
CA VAL A 120 -19.16 -21.33 -11.47
C VAL A 120 -18.73 -20.98 -10.05
N LEU A 121 -17.52 -21.37 -9.63
CA LEU A 121 -17.01 -21.00 -8.31
C LEU A 121 -16.88 -19.48 -8.16
N LEU A 122 -16.29 -18.80 -9.15
CA LEU A 122 -16.17 -17.34 -9.15
C LEU A 122 -17.56 -16.67 -9.13
N TRP A 123 -18.50 -17.17 -9.93
CA TRP A 123 -19.87 -16.69 -9.95
C TRP A 123 -20.57 -16.84 -8.59
N VAL A 124 -20.47 -18.01 -7.96
CA VAL A 124 -21.03 -18.24 -6.61
C VAL A 124 -20.39 -17.31 -5.59
N THR A 125 -19.07 -17.10 -5.65
CA THR A 125 -18.39 -16.15 -4.74
C THR A 125 -18.90 -14.72 -4.92
N ALA A 126 -19.11 -14.29 -6.17
CA ALA A 126 -19.64 -12.97 -6.50
C ALA A 126 -21.08 -12.80 -6.02
N VAL A 127 -21.95 -13.78 -6.26
CA VAL A 127 -23.35 -13.76 -5.79
C VAL A 127 -23.41 -13.68 -4.27
N LEU A 128 -22.62 -14.50 -3.55
CA LEU A 128 -22.57 -14.45 -2.08
C LEU A 128 -22.12 -13.07 -1.58
N ARG A 129 -21.16 -12.43 -2.25
CA ARG A 129 -20.69 -11.08 -1.91
C ARG A 129 -21.78 -10.03 -2.17
N LEU A 130 -22.51 -10.11 -3.28
CA LEU A 130 -23.61 -9.20 -3.60
C LEU A 130 -24.79 -9.35 -2.62
N VAL A 131 -25.15 -10.59 -2.25
CA VAL A 131 -26.18 -10.86 -1.23
C VAL A 131 -25.75 -10.31 0.13
N ALA A 132 -24.48 -10.47 0.50
CA ALA A 132 -23.96 -9.91 1.74
C ALA A 132 -24.01 -8.37 1.74
N ARG A 133 -23.67 -7.70 0.63
CA ARG A 133 -23.83 -6.24 0.49
C ARG A 133 -25.27 -5.79 0.71
N ALA A 134 -26.25 -6.51 0.15
CA ALA A 134 -27.66 -6.19 0.37
C ALA A 134 -28.06 -6.32 1.85
N ARG A 135 -27.59 -7.36 2.54
CA ARG A 135 -27.82 -7.56 3.97
C ARG A 135 -27.13 -6.48 4.83
N GLN A 136 -25.90 -6.11 4.50
CA GLN A 136 -25.19 -5.01 5.16
C GLN A 136 -25.92 -3.68 4.99
N ARG A 137 -26.38 -3.37 3.76
CA ARG A 137 -27.16 -2.17 3.49
C ARG A 137 -28.47 -2.15 4.29
N ALA A 138 -29.15 -3.29 4.43
CA ALA A 138 -30.34 -3.40 5.26
C ALA A 138 -30.03 -3.19 6.76
N ALA A 139 -28.95 -3.77 7.26
CA ALA A 139 -28.52 -3.60 8.66
C ALA A 139 -28.12 -2.16 8.97
N ALA A 140 -27.39 -1.50 8.06
CA ALA A 140 -27.02 -0.09 8.19
C ALA A 140 -28.26 0.82 8.18
N ARG A 141 -29.23 0.54 7.30
CA ARG A 141 -30.49 1.30 7.26
C ARG A 141 -31.29 1.12 8.54
N ALA A 142 -31.32 -0.09 9.09
CA ALA A 142 -31.98 -0.34 10.37
C ALA A 142 -31.29 0.38 11.53
N ALA A 143 -29.95 0.47 11.52
CA ALA A 143 -29.19 1.22 12.52
C ALA A 143 -29.49 2.73 12.46
N ALA A 144 -29.67 3.29 11.27
CA ALA A 144 -30.00 4.70 11.10
C ALA A 144 -31.42 5.06 11.59
N GLY A 145 -32.27 4.07 11.91
CA GLY A 145 -33.59 4.32 12.49
C GLY A 145 -34.56 5.11 11.61
N GLY A 146 -34.26 5.26 10.31
CA GLY A 146 -35.03 6.11 9.40
C GLY A 146 -34.64 7.59 9.43
N VAL A 147 -33.65 7.97 10.23
CA VAL A 147 -33.13 9.35 10.30
C VAL A 147 -32.27 9.61 9.07
N THR A 148 -32.57 10.71 8.37
CA THR A 148 -31.86 11.15 7.18
C THR A 148 -31.47 12.62 7.30
N GLY A 149 -30.28 12.98 6.83
CA GLY A 149 -29.79 14.36 6.78
C GLY A 149 -29.45 14.76 5.34
N ALA A 150 -29.59 16.06 5.05
CA ALA A 150 -28.98 16.63 3.86
C ALA A 150 -27.45 16.52 3.97
N LEU A 151 -26.76 16.41 2.84
CA LEU A 151 -25.30 16.49 2.86
C LEU A 151 -24.86 17.92 3.14
N PRO A 152 -23.85 18.13 3.99
CA PRO A 152 -23.31 19.47 4.30
C PRO A 152 -22.40 20.00 3.18
N VAL A 153 -22.56 19.52 1.95
CA VAL A 153 -21.73 19.88 0.80
C VAL A 153 -22.60 20.71 -0.15
N GLY A 154 -22.16 21.92 -0.47
CA GLY A 154 -22.80 22.76 -1.48
C GLY A 154 -22.70 22.15 -2.90
N ASP A 155 -22.64 23.02 -3.91
CA ASP A 155 -22.60 22.60 -5.32
C ASP A 155 -21.21 22.15 -5.83
N ALA A 156 -20.21 22.01 -4.93
CA ALA A 156 -18.81 21.69 -5.26
C ALA A 156 -18.68 20.52 -6.26
N PRO A 157 -17.81 20.60 -7.28
CA PRO A 157 -17.73 19.58 -8.33
C PRO A 157 -17.31 18.21 -7.79
N LEU A 158 -17.84 17.14 -8.39
CA LEU A 158 -17.40 15.77 -8.10
C LEU A 158 -16.08 15.49 -8.84
N GLU A 159 -14.97 15.76 -8.18
CA GLU A 159 -13.58 15.39 -8.56
C GLU A 159 -13.42 13.88 -8.87
N ARG A 160 -14.32 13.08 -8.30
CA ARG A 160 -14.17 11.64 -8.23
C ARG A 160 -14.12 10.95 -9.59
N GLY A 161 -13.07 10.16 -9.78
CA GLY A 161 -12.89 9.32 -10.96
C GLY A 161 -12.35 10.06 -12.18
N LYS A 162 -11.92 11.33 -12.08
CA LYS A 162 -11.09 11.97 -13.12
C LYS A 162 -9.77 11.21 -13.30
N PHE A 163 -9.02 11.02 -12.21
CA PHE A 163 -7.78 10.25 -12.19
C PHE A 163 -7.96 8.83 -12.73
N LEU A 164 -8.95 8.08 -12.22
CA LEU A 164 -9.25 6.73 -12.72
C LEU A 164 -9.66 6.73 -14.19
N ALA A 165 -10.35 7.76 -14.69
CA ALA A 165 -10.69 7.82 -16.11
C ALA A 165 -9.43 7.94 -16.98
N TRP A 166 -8.48 8.79 -16.59
CA TRP A 166 -7.20 8.92 -17.28
C TRP A 166 -6.37 7.62 -17.19
N VAL A 167 -6.23 7.06 -15.99
CA VAL A 167 -5.53 5.79 -15.74
C VAL A 167 -6.18 4.61 -16.48
N GLY A 168 -7.48 4.66 -16.74
CA GLY A 168 -8.18 3.65 -17.54
C GLY A 168 -8.06 3.85 -19.05
N ALA A 169 -8.01 5.10 -19.52
CA ALA A 169 -7.89 5.44 -20.94
C ALA A 169 -6.52 5.03 -21.53
N VAL A 170 -5.43 5.24 -20.78
CA VAL A 170 -4.08 4.86 -21.22
C VAL A 170 -3.94 3.36 -21.56
N PRO A 171 -4.26 2.41 -20.66
CA PRO A 171 -4.18 0.98 -20.98
C PRO A 171 -5.24 0.58 -22.01
N LEU A 172 -6.42 1.20 -22.04
CA LEU A 172 -7.39 0.93 -23.10
C LEU A 172 -6.79 1.20 -24.48
N MET A 173 -6.18 2.37 -24.67
CA MET A 173 -5.53 2.76 -25.93
C MET A 173 -4.32 1.88 -26.24
N ALA A 174 -3.46 1.60 -25.25
CA ALA A 174 -2.30 0.73 -25.43
C ALA A 174 -2.71 -0.70 -25.83
N GLY A 175 -3.72 -1.27 -25.17
CA GLY A 175 -4.28 -2.57 -25.50
C GLY A 175 -4.91 -2.59 -26.90
N ALA A 176 -5.65 -1.55 -27.27
CA ALA A 176 -6.26 -1.44 -28.60
C ALA A 176 -5.20 -1.38 -29.72
N VAL A 177 -4.11 -0.63 -29.50
CA VAL A 177 -2.95 -0.59 -30.43
C VAL A 177 -2.29 -1.96 -30.53
N LEU A 178 -2.09 -2.67 -29.40
CA LEU A 178 -1.54 -4.03 -29.41
C LEU A 178 -2.40 -5.00 -30.20
N VAL A 179 -3.73 -4.96 -30.03
CA VAL A 179 -4.67 -5.79 -30.80
C VAL A 179 -4.62 -5.43 -32.29
N ALA A 180 -4.74 -4.14 -32.63
CA ALA A 180 -4.80 -3.66 -34.00
C ALA A 180 -3.51 -3.94 -34.79
N THR A 181 -2.36 -3.90 -34.11
CA THR A 181 -1.06 -4.09 -34.75
C THR A 181 -0.54 -5.52 -34.65
N SER A 182 -1.22 -6.41 -33.91
CA SER A 182 -0.81 -7.81 -33.69
C SER A 182 -0.52 -8.61 -34.98
N GLY A 183 -1.16 -8.28 -36.10
CA GLY A 183 -0.89 -8.90 -37.40
C GLY A 183 0.33 -8.33 -38.16
N GLY A 184 0.84 -7.17 -37.75
CA GLY A 184 1.97 -6.48 -38.41
C GLY A 184 3.32 -6.67 -37.71
N TRP A 185 3.32 -7.01 -36.42
CA TRP A 185 4.54 -7.30 -35.67
C TRP A 185 4.84 -8.80 -35.72
N GLN A 186 5.73 -9.22 -36.63
CA GLN A 186 6.34 -10.56 -36.62
C GLN A 186 7.32 -10.74 -35.44
N LEU A 187 6.91 -10.39 -34.21
CA LEU A 187 7.64 -10.81 -33.01
C LEU A 187 7.31 -12.28 -32.74
N THR A 188 8.22 -13.16 -33.19
CA THR A 188 8.52 -14.53 -32.73
C THR A 188 7.38 -15.36 -32.09
N ASP A 189 6.94 -16.35 -32.88
CA ASP A 189 6.49 -17.71 -32.55
C ASP A 189 5.13 -18.05 -31.90
N ASP A 190 4.24 -17.11 -31.57
CA ASP A 190 2.83 -17.52 -31.34
C ASP A 190 1.78 -16.47 -31.76
N PRO A 191 1.05 -16.70 -32.88
CA PRO A 191 0.03 -15.76 -33.35
C PRO A 191 -1.17 -15.61 -32.39
N ARG A 192 -1.27 -16.43 -31.33
CA ARG A 192 -2.41 -16.40 -30.40
C ARG A 192 -2.16 -15.62 -29.10
N THR A 193 -0.91 -15.45 -28.69
CA THR A 193 -0.58 -14.85 -27.38
C THR A 193 -0.73 -13.33 -27.39
N THR A 194 -0.16 -12.65 -28.39
CA THR A 194 -0.22 -11.19 -28.55
C THR A 194 -1.65 -10.63 -28.54
N PRO A 195 -2.61 -11.16 -29.32
CA PRO A 195 -3.98 -10.66 -29.26
C PRO A 195 -4.66 -10.96 -27.92
N ALA A 196 -4.34 -12.06 -27.24
CA ALA A 196 -4.90 -12.37 -25.93
C ALA A 196 -4.46 -11.37 -24.85
N VAL A 197 -3.17 -11.04 -24.82
CA VAL A 197 -2.63 -10.02 -23.91
C VAL A 197 -3.20 -8.63 -24.26
N GLY A 198 -3.28 -8.29 -25.55
CA GLY A 198 -3.89 -7.03 -26.00
C GLY A 198 -5.34 -6.88 -25.53
N TRP A 199 -6.18 -7.90 -25.74
CA TRP A 199 -7.57 -7.91 -25.27
C TRP A 199 -7.67 -7.86 -23.74
N PHE A 200 -6.74 -8.51 -23.02
CA PHE A 200 -6.70 -8.45 -21.56
C PHE A 200 -6.42 -7.01 -21.08
N VAL A 201 -5.45 -6.32 -21.69
CA VAL A 201 -5.12 -4.93 -21.38
C VAL A 201 -6.28 -3.98 -21.73
N VAL A 202 -6.96 -4.19 -22.86
CA VAL A 202 -8.21 -3.47 -23.20
C VAL A 202 -9.25 -3.66 -22.11
N GLY A 203 -9.49 -4.91 -21.70
CA GLY A 203 -10.47 -5.21 -20.65
C GLY A 203 -10.10 -4.61 -19.29
N LEU A 204 -8.82 -4.53 -18.92
CA LEU A 204 -8.37 -3.79 -17.75
C LEU A 204 -8.71 -2.30 -17.86
N GLY A 205 -8.42 -1.67 -19.00
CA GLY A 205 -8.77 -0.26 -19.25
C GLY A 205 -10.27 0.00 -19.10
N VAL A 206 -11.10 -0.85 -19.72
CA VAL A 206 -12.57 -0.79 -19.56
C VAL A 206 -12.99 -0.98 -18.10
N THR A 207 -12.34 -1.86 -17.36
CA THR A 207 -12.65 -2.13 -15.94
C THR A 207 -12.38 -0.90 -15.07
N VAL A 208 -11.27 -0.21 -15.31
CA VAL A 208 -10.90 1.00 -14.59
C VAL A 208 -11.85 2.15 -14.95
N LEU A 209 -12.18 2.32 -16.24
CA LEU A 209 -13.17 3.31 -16.68
C LEU A 209 -14.56 3.06 -16.10
N ALA A 210 -15.03 1.82 -16.11
CA ALA A 210 -16.31 1.47 -15.50
C ALA A 210 -16.29 1.68 -13.98
N SER A 211 -15.13 1.49 -13.34
CA SER A 211 -14.94 1.80 -11.92
C SER A 211 -15.02 3.31 -11.66
N ALA A 212 -14.45 4.14 -12.53
CA ALA A 212 -14.57 5.58 -12.46
C ALA A 212 -16.04 6.02 -12.61
N ALA A 213 -16.73 5.49 -13.62
CA ALA A 213 -18.15 5.77 -13.86
C ALA A 213 -19.01 5.35 -12.66
N LEU A 214 -18.85 4.13 -12.14
CA LEU A 214 -19.60 3.66 -10.97
C LEU A 214 -19.33 4.50 -9.73
N GLY A 215 -18.10 4.95 -9.50
CA GLY A 215 -17.74 5.87 -8.42
C GLY A 215 -18.50 7.19 -8.54
N ARG A 216 -18.51 7.79 -9.74
CA ARG A 216 -19.29 9.01 -10.01
C ARG A 216 -20.79 8.81 -9.81
N TRP A 217 -21.34 7.70 -10.28
CA TRP A 217 -22.76 7.40 -10.14
C TRP A 217 -23.17 7.23 -8.68
N ARG A 218 -22.33 6.57 -7.87
CA ARG A 218 -22.59 6.41 -6.43
C ARG A 218 -22.44 7.73 -5.68
N ALA A 219 -21.41 8.52 -6.00
CA ALA A 219 -21.21 9.85 -5.41
C ALA A 219 -22.37 10.80 -5.77
N ALA A 220 -22.82 10.82 -7.02
CA ALA A 220 -24.00 11.57 -7.43
C ALA A 220 -25.28 11.06 -6.74
N GLY A 221 -25.38 9.74 -6.50
CA GLY A 221 -26.48 9.14 -5.75
C GLY A 221 -26.57 9.62 -4.30
N LEU A 222 -25.42 9.89 -3.65
CA LEU A 222 -25.41 10.47 -2.30
C LEU A 222 -25.96 11.90 -2.26
N ARG A 223 -25.81 12.68 -3.34
CA ARG A 223 -26.26 14.09 -3.39
C ARG A 223 -27.74 14.29 -3.68
N ARG A 224 -28.42 13.30 -4.29
CA ARG A 224 -29.77 13.49 -4.83
C ARG A 224 -30.87 13.56 -3.78
N GLU A 225 -30.69 12.90 -2.65
CA GLU A 225 -31.74 12.76 -1.63
C GLU A 225 -31.12 12.84 -0.23
N PRO A 226 -31.88 13.26 0.80
CA PRO A 226 -31.46 13.11 2.18
C PRO A 226 -31.00 11.68 2.45
N VAL A 227 -29.78 11.54 2.95
CA VAL A 227 -29.15 10.24 3.15
C VAL A 227 -29.23 9.81 4.62
N PRO A 228 -29.29 8.51 4.91
CA PRO A 228 -29.25 8.03 6.29
C PRO A 228 -28.00 8.50 7.03
N VAL A 229 -28.17 8.89 8.29
CA VAL A 229 -27.07 9.42 9.14
C VAL A 229 -26.85 8.54 10.36
N LEU A 230 -25.58 8.39 10.76
CA LEU A 230 -25.16 7.58 11.91
C LEU A 230 -24.03 8.29 12.66
N ARG A 231 -24.12 8.38 13.99
CA ARG A 231 -22.99 8.83 14.82
C ARG A 231 -22.01 7.69 15.00
N VAL A 232 -20.73 7.96 14.75
CA VAL A 232 -19.63 7.00 14.78
C VAL A 232 -18.40 7.62 15.43
N LEU A 233 -17.40 6.79 15.71
CA LEU A 233 -16.04 7.28 16.02
C LEU A 233 -15.15 7.03 14.81
N MET A 234 -14.23 7.96 14.54
CA MET A 234 -13.31 7.88 13.41
C MET A 234 -11.87 8.13 13.90
N ARG A 235 -10.93 7.44 13.27
CA ARG A 235 -9.50 7.65 13.48
C ARG A 235 -8.76 7.47 12.16
N VAL A 236 -7.86 8.39 11.83
CA VAL A 236 -6.93 8.19 10.72
C VAL A 236 -5.90 7.12 11.10
N ASN A 237 -5.71 6.12 10.25
CA ASN A 237 -4.73 5.07 10.49
C ASN A 237 -3.35 5.42 9.92
N THR A 238 -2.39 4.51 10.09
CA THR A 238 -1.01 4.67 9.60
C THR A 238 -0.89 4.72 8.08
N ASP A 239 -1.90 4.21 7.37
CA ASP A 239 -1.98 4.23 5.90
C ASP A 239 -2.77 5.47 5.40
N VAL A 240 -3.07 6.44 6.28
CA VAL A 240 -3.88 7.63 6.00
C VAL A 240 -5.34 7.30 5.58
N ASP A 241 -5.77 6.05 5.78
CA ASP A 241 -7.18 5.66 5.61
C ASP A 241 -7.97 6.00 6.89
N ALA A 242 -9.18 6.52 6.74
CA ALA A 242 -10.13 6.68 7.84
C ALA A 242 -10.64 5.31 8.32
N GLU A 243 -10.39 4.98 9.59
CA GLU A 243 -10.95 3.83 10.30
C GLU A 243 -12.18 4.24 11.08
N VAL A 244 -13.32 3.62 10.80
CA VAL A 244 -14.60 3.91 11.46
C VAL A 244 -14.92 2.84 12.49
N TYR A 245 -15.32 3.27 13.68
CA TYR A 245 -15.62 2.48 14.86
C TYR A 245 -17.07 2.70 15.30
N ALA A 246 -17.58 1.77 16.12
CA ALA A 246 -18.87 1.96 16.77
C ALA A 246 -18.80 3.11 17.77
N ALA A 247 -19.92 3.80 18.00
CA ALA A 247 -19.97 4.97 18.89
C ALA A 247 -19.62 4.64 20.36
N ASP A 248 -19.76 3.37 20.76
CA ASP A 248 -19.44 2.85 22.09
C ASP A 248 -18.01 2.28 22.21
N ASP A 249 -17.23 2.23 21.12
CA ASP A 249 -15.86 1.70 21.10
C ASP A 249 -14.82 2.79 21.35
N LEU A 250 -14.87 3.39 22.55
CA LEU A 250 -13.98 4.48 22.97
C LEU A 250 -12.49 4.10 23.01
N GLU A 251 -12.19 2.79 23.08
CA GLU A 251 -10.82 2.28 23.06
C GLU A 251 -10.28 2.05 21.63
N ALA A 252 -11.10 2.29 20.60
CA ALA A 252 -10.75 2.07 19.18
C ALA A 252 -10.20 0.66 18.90
N VAL A 253 -10.81 -0.38 19.50
CA VAL A 253 -10.31 -1.76 19.43
C VAL A 253 -10.85 -2.52 18.23
N ARG A 254 -12.05 -2.19 17.75
CA ARG A 254 -12.82 -2.96 16.78
C ARG A 254 -13.27 -2.08 15.61
N PRO A 255 -12.38 -1.77 14.67
CA PRO A 255 -12.76 -1.02 13.48
C PRO A 255 -13.79 -1.82 12.68
N LEU A 256 -14.85 -1.14 12.23
CA LEU A 256 -15.94 -1.71 11.44
C LEU A 256 -15.55 -1.77 9.96
N PHE A 257 -14.97 -0.69 9.44
CA PHE A 257 -14.47 -0.58 8.08
C PHE A 257 -13.39 0.49 7.96
N THR A 258 -12.71 0.50 6.82
CA THR A 258 -11.85 1.59 6.38
C THR A 258 -12.42 2.25 5.14
N VAL A 259 -12.13 3.53 4.97
CA VAL A 259 -12.41 4.26 3.74
C VAL A 259 -11.28 5.27 3.51
N ALA A 260 -10.82 5.38 2.27
CA ALA A 260 -9.91 6.47 1.89
C ALA A 260 -10.76 7.74 1.74
N THR A 261 -10.34 8.82 2.37
CA THR A 261 -11.03 10.10 2.38
C THR A 261 -10.10 11.20 1.88
N SER A 262 -10.69 12.32 1.47
CA SER A 262 -10.02 13.59 1.26
C SER A 262 -10.87 14.67 1.91
N GLU A 263 -10.22 15.69 2.44
CA GLU A 263 -10.90 16.90 2.88
C GLU A 263 -11.53 17.59 1.66
N LEU A 264 -12.59 18.33 1.91
CA LEU A 264 -13.22 19.17 0.90
C LEU A 264 -12.57 20.54 1.04
N ASP A 265 -11.63 20.87 0.16
CA ASP A 265 -11.03 22.21 0.14
C ASP A 265 -12.14 23.23 -0.18
N ASP A 266 -12.33 24.19 0.72
CA ASP A 266 -13.29 25.29 0.54
C ASP A 266 -12.69 26.42 -0.35
N ASP A 267 -11.43 26.30 -0.80
CA ASP A 267 -10.64 27.38 -1.42
C ASP A 267 -10.41 27.27 -2.94
N ASP A 268 -11.04 26.30 -3.63
CA ASP A 268 -10.87 26.10 -5.08
C ASP A 268 -11.68 27.10 -5.96
N ASP A 269 -11.78 28.37 -5.54
CA ASP A 269 -12.34 29.46 -6.37
C ASP A 269 -11.27 30.20 -7.21
N ASP A 270 -9.99 29.80 -7.14
CA ASP A 270 -8.87 30.51 -7.81
C ASP A 270 -8.27 29.82 -9.06
N ASP A 271 -9.06 29.02 -9.77
CA ASP A 271 -8.72 28.58 -11.14
C ASP A 271 -9.09 29.67 -12.18
N GLU A 272 -8.68 30.92 -11.94
CA GLU A 272 -8.56 31.88 -13.04
C GLU A 272 -7.37 31.46 -13.93
N PRO A 273 -7.56 31.32 -15.25
CA PRO A 273 -6.47 30.95 -16.14
C PRO A 273 -5.44 32.07 -16.08
N LYS A 274 -4.26 31.78 -15.51
CA LYS A 274 -3.08 32.68 -15.46
C LYS A 274 -2.79 33.20 -16.87
N GLY A 275 -3.38 34.35 -17.18
CA GLY A 275 -3.07 35.19 -18.30
C GLY A 275 -1.74 35.85 -18.00
N GLU A 276 -0.79 35.68 -18.92
CA GLU A 276 0.52 36.30 -18.92
C GLU A 276 0.42 37.83 -18.69
N ALA A 277 0.79 38.30 -17.50
CA ALA A 277 1.29 39.66 -17.29
C ALA A 277 2.04 39.76 -15.95
N GLU A 278 3.34 40.07 -16.05
CA GLU A 278 4.23 40.40 -14.94
C GLU A 278 3.73 41.63 -14.14
N ALA A 279 3.72 41.54 -12.80
CA ALA A 279 4.16 42.62 -11.91
C ALA A 279 4.20 42.14 -10.44
N GLU A 280 5.31 42.46 -9.79
CA GLU A 280 5.65 42.25 -8.38
C GLU A 280 4.61 42.87 -7.41
N ALA A 281 4.21 42.13 -6.36
CA ALA A 281 3.92 42.63 -5.01
C ALA A 281 3.37 41.51 -4.09
N GLU A 282 3.89 41.47 -2.86
CA GLU A 282 3.41 40.76 -1.66
C GLU A 282 3.35 39.21 -1.77
N ALA A 283 4.37 38.55 -1.22
CA ALA A 283 4.22 37.17 -0.75
C ALA A 283 3.43 37.22 0.56
N ASP A 284 2.15 36.85 0.51
CA ASP A 284 1.36 36.57 1.71
C ASP A 284 1.97 35.34 2.41
N ASP A 285 2.34 35.52 3.67
CA ASP A 285 2.95 34.56 4.60
C ASP A 285 1.92 33.56 5.18
N ASP A 286 0.88 33.17 4.43
CA ASP A 286 -0.19 32.28 4.93
C ASP A 286 0.07 30.77 4.64
N ASP A 287 1.15 30.41 3.94
CA ASP A 287 1.47 29.02 3.53
C ASP A 287 2.40 28.28 4.55
N GLU A 288 2.79 28.91 5.66
CA GLU A 288 3.68 28.28 6.66
C GLU A 288 2.95 27.29 7.59
N GLY A 289 1.63 27.37 7.72
CA GLY A 289 0.83 26.49 8.60
C GLY A 289 0.66 25.07 8.07
N ASP A 290 0.42 24.93 6.76
CA ASP A 290 0.18 23.64 6.10
C ASP A 290 1.44 22.77 6.09
N ASP A 291 2.61 23.39 5.92
CA ASP A 291 3.90 22.69 5.93
C ASP A 291 4.20 22.05 7.31
N GLU A 292 3.84 22.71 8.42
CA GLU A 292 4.02 22.15 9.77
C GLU A 292 3.07 20.97 10.04
N GLU A 293 1.80 21.06 9.64
CA GLU A 293 0.83 19.96 9.80
C GLU A 293 1.20 18.75 8.92
N ILE A 294 1.55 18.99 7.65
CA ILE A 294 2.02 17.95 6.74
C ILE A 294 3.26 17.27 7.34
N GLN A 295 4.19 18.05 7.90
CA GLN A 295 5.38 17.49 8.51
C GLN A 295 5.07 16.69 9.78
N GLU A 296 4.12 17.13 10.62
CA GLU A 296 3.66 16.35 11.78
C GLU A 296 2.97 15.04 11.35
N LEU A 297 2.17 15.08 10.28
CA LEU A 297 1.55 13.90 9.69
C LEU A 297 2.59 12.92 9.16
N LEU A 298 3.60 13.41 8.44
CA LEU A 298 4.71 12.59 7.95
C LEU A 298 5.51 11.96 9.09
N ASP A 299 5.87 12.75 10.12
CA ASP A 299 6.56 12.26 11.32
C ASP A 299 5.74 11.18 12.05
N ARG A 300 4.41 11.33 12.07
CA ARG A 300 3.48 10.38 12.68
C ARG A 300 3.36 9.09 11.87
N ILE A 301 3.31 9.18 10.54
CA ILE A 301 3.33 8.04 9.62
C ILE A 301 4.64 7.28 9.78
N ASP A 302 5.77 7.99 9.82
CA ASP A 302 7.09 7.40 10.05
C ASP A 302 7.19 6.71 11.40
N ALA A 303 6.53 7.27 12.42
CA ALA A 303 6.44 6.68 13.75
C ALA A 303 5.39 5.55 13.88
N ASP A 304 4.67 5.16 12.81
CA ASP A 304 3.54 4.22 12.81
C ASP A 304 2.46 4.57 13.87
N GLN A 305 2.30 5.84 14.24
CA GLN A 305 1.34 6.25 15.25
C GLN A 305 0.00 6.57 14.59
N PRO A 306 -1.12 6.00 15.06
CA PRO A 306 -2.42 6.40 14.54
C PRO A 306 -2.82 7.79 15.06
N GLY A 307 -3.69 8.48 14.31
CA GLY A 307 -4.25 9.77 14.73
C GLY A 307 -5.15 9.68 15.97
N PRO A 308 -5.61 10.83 16.51
CA PRO A 308 -6.54 10.84 17.64
C PRO A 308 -7.91 10.28 17.25
N LEU A 309 -8.63 9.73 18.23
CA LEU A 309 -10.01 9.26 18.06
C LEU A 309 -10.95 10.46 18.10
N ARG A 310 -11.80 10.61 17.08
CA ARG A 310 -12.69 11.75 16.89
C ARG A 310 -14.14 11.30 16.77
N GLU A 311 -15.07 12.08 17.30
CA GLU A 311 -16.49 11.89 16.99
C GLU A 311 -16.77 12.29 15.55
N ALA A 312 -17.63 11.53 14.87
CA ALA A 312 -18.01 11.83 13.50
C ALA A 312 -19.47 11.45 13.21
N VAL A 313 -20.06 12.10 12.21
CA VAL A 313 -21.34 11.73 11.61
C VAL A 313 -21.08 11.15 10.23
N LEU A 314 -21.54 9.92 10.04
CA LEU A 314 -21.49 9.20 8.76
C LEU A 314 -22.77 9.48 7.98
N HIS A 315 -22.62 10.07 6.80
CA HIS A 315 -23.68 10.26 5.81
C HIS A 315 -23.63 9.16 4.75
N GLY A 316 -24.74 8.43 4.59
CA GLY A 316 -24.88 7.32 3.65
C GLY A 316 -24.97 5.95 4.32
N LEU A 317 -25.24 4.92 3.52
CA LEU A 317 -25.38 3.54 4.00
C LEU A 317 -24.07 2.77 3.81
N PRO A 318 -23.31 2.47 4.88
CA PRO A 318 -22.08 1.69 4.75
C PRO A 318 -22.37 0.24 4.34
N TYR A 319 -21.73 -0.23 3.28
CA TYR A 319 -21.64 -1.63 2.85
C TYR A 319 -20.37 -1.81 2.00
N ASP A 320 -19.93 -3.05 1.74
CA ASP A 320 -18.76 -3.29 0.88
C ASP A 320 -18.91 -2.63 -0.51
N GLY A 321 -18.06 -1.65 -0.82
CA GLY A 321 -18.13 -0.89 -2.08
C GLY A 321 -18.98 0.39 -2.02
N ALA A 322 -19.57 0.74 -0.88
CA ALA A 322 -20.34 1.96 -0.72
C ALA A 322 -19.46 3.21 -0.74
N GLU A 323 -20.09 4.35 -1.00
CA GLU A 323 -19.52 5.68 -0.78
C GLU A 323 -20.16 6.29 0.45
N VAL A 324 -19.42 7.11 1.16
CA VAL A 324 -19.85 7.77 2.40
C VAL A 324 -19.22 9.15 2.47
N LEU A 325 -19.84 10.04 3.24
CA LEU A 325 -19.25 11.30 3.68
C LEU A 325 -19.16 11.28 5.20
N LEU A 326 -18.09 11.85 5.74
CA LEU A 326 -17.85 11.97 7.16
C LEU A 326 -17.80 13.45 7.54
N VAL A 327 -18.56 13.83 8.56
CA VAL A 327 -18.39 15.11 9.25
C VAL A 327 -17.69 14.82 10.56
N ILE A 328 -16.50 15.33 10.76
CA ILE A 328 -15.54 14.87 11.77
C ILE A 328 -15.19 16.04 12.70
N ALA A 329 -14.97 15.75 13.98
CA ALA A 329 -14.43 16.74 14.89
C ALA A 329 -13.02 17.17 14.43
N ALA A 330 -12.76 18.48 14.49
CA ALA A 330 -11.44 19.03 14.23
C ALA A 330 -10.38 18.49 15.20
N VAL A 331 -9.12 18.56 14.78
CA VAL A 331 -7.99 18.20 15.65
C VAL A 331 -7.79 19.29 16.69
N GLU A 332 -7.89 20.55 16.28
CA GLU A 332 -7.71 21.69 17.17
C GLU A 332 -9.02 22.05 17.89
N PRO A 333 -8.94 22.38 19.18
CA PRO A 333 -10.09 22.92 19.89
C PRO A 333 -10.44 24.30 19.31
N ASP A 334 -11.71 24.51 18.99
CA ASP A 334 -12.32 25.75 18.45
C ASP A 334 -12.36 25.88 16.91
N GLU A 335 -11.82 24.90 16.18
CA GLU A 335 -12.01 24.79 14.73
C GLU A 335 -13.39 24.23 14.32
N PRO A 336 -13.90 24.58 13.13
CA PRO A 336 -15.13 24.01 12.59
C PRO A 336 -14.97 22.51 12.31
N ALA A 337 -16.10 21.80 12.26
CA ALA A 337 -16.07 20.38 11.90
C ALA A 337 -15.58 20.18 10.45
N VAL A 338 -14.64 19.26 10.26
CA VAL A 338 -14.06 18.94 8.96
C VAL A 338 -14.99 18.02 8.19
N VAL A 339 -15.22 18.31 6.91
CA VAL A 339 -16.03 17.47 6.02
C VAL A 339 -15.12 16.68 5.10
N GLU A 340 -15.05 15.38 5.32
CA GLU A 340 -14.26 14.45 4.51
C GLU A 340 -15.14 13.65 3.55
N TRP A 341 -14.78 13.68 2.26
CA TRP A 341 -15.45 12.90 1.23
C TRP A 341 -14.72 11.58 0.97
N SER A 342 -15.45 10.47 0.76
CA SER A 342 -14.77 9.23 0.38
C SER A 342 -14.15 9.33 -1.03
N THR A 343 -12.84 9.14 -1.14
CA THR A 343 -12.13 9.00 -2.42
C THR A 343 -12.09 7.55 -2.87
N GLY A 344 -12.18 6.62 -1.91
CA GLY A 344 -12.26 5.17 -2.12
C GLY A 344 -13.57 4.54 -1.67
N PRO A 345 -13.82 3.27 -2.03
CA PRO A 345 -14.97 2.53 -1.54
C PRO A 345 -14.79 2.11 -0.08
N VAL A 346 -15.91 1.99 0.66
CA VAL A 346 -15.95 1.37 1.99
C VAL A 346 -15.47 -0.08 1.93
N ARG A 347 -14.49 -0.42 2.78
CA ARG A 347 -13.90 -1.76 2.88
C ARG A 347 -14.10 -2.33 4.30
N PRO A 348 -15.04 -3.28 4.49
CA PRO A 348 -15.37 -3.78 5.82
C PRO A 348 -14.28 -4.66 6.44
N PHE A 349 -14.17 -4.60 7.77
CA PHE A 349 -13.39 -5.55 8.54
C PHE A 349 -14.25 -6.75 8.97
N SER A 350 -13.76 -7.96 8.70
CA SER A 350 -14.32 -9.15 9.31
C SER A 350 -13.82 -9.30 10.75
N ALA A 351 -14.62 -9.90 11.63
CA ALA A 351 -14.20 -10.23 13.01
C ALA A 351 -12.94 -11.12 13.06
N GLY A 352 -12.65 -11.88 12.01
CA GLY A 352 -11.40 -12.64 11.87
C GLY A 352 -10.21 -11.78 11.45
N ALA A 353 -10.42 -10.71 10.68
CA ALA A 353 -9.38 -9.74 10.34
C ALA A 353 -8.98 -8.92 11.56
N VAL A 354 -9.95 -8.39 12.32
CA VAL A 354 -9.70 -7.64 13.57
C VAL A 354 -8.90 -8.49 14.57
N ARG A 355 -9.32 -9.73 14.82
CA ARG A 355 -8.57 -10.64 15.72
C ARG A 355 -7.14 -10.91 15.27
N ARG A 356 -6.91 -11.03 13.95
CA ARG A 356 -5.57 -11.23 13.40
C ARG A 356 -4.70 -9.99 13.54
N ARG A 357 -5.28 -8.79 13.37
CA ARG A 357 -4.62 -7.50 13.60
C ARG A 357 -4.23 -7.34 15.07
N LEU A 358 -5.17 -7.49 16.00
CA LEU A 358 -4.89 -7.42 17.44
C LEU A 358 -3.82 -8.44 17.88
N ALA A 359 -3.84 -9.65 17.32
CA ALA A 359 -2.78 -10.63 17.56
C ALA A 359 -1.44 -10.25 16.92
N GLY A 360 -1.45 -9.49 15.83
CA GLY A 360 -0.26 -8.90 15.20
C GLY A 360 0.32 -7.77 16.04
N GLU A 361 -0.49 -6.82 16.47
CA GLU A 361 -0.11 -5.71 17.36
C GLU A 361 0.45 -6.22 18.68
N LYS A 362 -0.22 -7.19 19.33
CA LYS A 362 0.31 -7.84 20.54
C LYS A 362 1.67 -8.49 20.33
N ARG A 363 1.91 -9.07 19.14
CA ARG A 363 3.22 -9.63 18.78
C ARG A 363 4.24 -8.53 18.52
N ALA A 364 3.85 -7.44 17.84
CA ALA A 364 4.73 -6.30 17.60
C ALA A 364 5.19 -5.67 18.91
N VAL A 365 4.28 -5.40 19.85
CA VAL A 365 4.61 -4.91 21.21
C VAL A 365 5.51 -5.89 21.95
N ALA A 366 5.24 -7.20 21.87
CA ALA A 366 6.09 -8.20 22.50
C ALA A 366 7.49 -8.29 21.84
N ASP A 367 7.56 -8.13 20.52
CA ASP A 367 8.81 -8.14 19.76
C ASP A 367 9.62 -6.85 20.04
N GLU A 368 8.97 -5.70 20.17
CA GLU A 368 9.59 -4.43 20.58
C GLU A 368 10.11 -4.50 22.03
N ALA A 369 9.33 -5.05 22.97
CA ALA A 369 9.78 -5.27 24.34
C ALA A 369 11.01 -6.20 24.39
N ARG A 370 11.04 -7.26 23.57
CA ARG A 370 12.22 -8.12 23.42
C ARG A 370 13.40 -7.38 22.82
N GLN A 371 13.17 -6.52 21.83
CA GLN A 371 14.22 -5.71 21.22
C GLN A 371 14.83 -4.74 22.23
N ARG A 372 14.01 -4.04 23.03
CA ARG A 372 14.48 -3.19 24.13
C ARG A 372 15.32 -3.98 25.13
N ALA A 373 14.83 -5.14 25.58
CA ALA A 373 15.58 -6.00 26.49
C ALA A 373 16.91 -6.50 25.89
N ALA A 374 16.94 -6.79 24.58
CA ALA A 374 18.16 -7.16 23.87
C ALA A 374 19.16 -5.99 23.76
N VAL A 375 18.67 -4.76 23.56
CA VAL A 375 19.52 -3.55 23.59
C VAL A 375 20.13 -3.38 24.98
N ASP A 376 19.35 -3.55 26.05
CA ASP A 376 19.83 -3.40 27.43
C ASP A 376 20.86 -4.49 27.79
N ASP A 377 20.63 -5.75 27.38
CA ASP A 377 21.59 -6.84 27.54
C ASP A 377 22.90 -6.58 26.78
N VAL A 378 22.81 -6.06 25.55
CA VAL A 378 23.98 -5.66 24.77
C VAL A 378 24.73 -4.51 25.44
N ALA A 379 24.03 -3.48 25.93
CA ALA A 379 24.65 -2.37 26.66
C ALA A 379 25.40 -2.87 27.90
N GLY A 380 24.80 -3.77 28.68
CA GLY A 380 25.45 -4.41 29.83
C GLY A 380 26.73 -5.17 29.46
N ARG A 381 26.69 -5.92 28.33
CA ARG A 381 27.88 -6.62 27.82
C ARG A 381 28.98 -5.66 27.35
N LEU A 382 28.62 -4.54 26.72
CA LEU A 382 29.61 -3.56 26.23
C LEU A 382 30.33 -2.85 27.38
N ARG A 383 29.63 -2.51 28.46
CA ARG A 383 30.26 -1.94 29.68
C ARG A 383 31.28 -2.88 30.31
N GLY A 384 31.08 -4.19 30.19
CA GLY A 384 31.97 -5.21 30.75
C GLY A 384 33.15 -5.61 29.85
N GLN A 385 33.22 -5.08 28.63
CA GLN A 385 34.31 -5.37 27.69
C GLN A 385 35.34 -4.24 27.69
N GLU A 386 36.63 -4.58 27.52
CA GLU A 386 37.67 -3.57 27.29
C GLU A 386 37.35 -2.73 26.04
N ALA A 387 37.60 -1.43 26.13
CA ALA A 387 37.26 -0.46 25.09
C ALA A 387 37.87 -0.86 23.74
N VAL A 388 37.01 -1.22 22.79
CA VAL A 388 37.42 -1.59 21.44
C VAL A 388 37.78 -0.32 20.67
N GLU A 389 38.92 -0.34 19.97
CA GLU A 389 39.45 0.81 19.24
C GLU A 389 38.50 1.28 18.11
N VAL A 390 37.99 0.35 17.29
CA VAL A 390 37.01 0.62 16.21
C VAL A 390 36.11 -0.60 16.02
N ARG A 391 34.80 -0.38 15.82
CA ARG A 391 33.84 -1.47 15.57
C ARG A 391 33.33 -1.45 14.13
N ARG A 392 33.19 -2.62 13.52
CA ARG A 392 32.82 -2.74 12.10
C ARG A 392 31.80 -3.84 11.86
N TRP A 393 30.78 -3.51 11.08
CA TRP A 393 29.79 -4.45 10.56
C TRP A 393 29.83 -4.43 9.03
N ARG A 394 29.53 -5.57 8.41
CA ARG A 394 29.59 -5.75 6.96
C ARG A 394 28.46 -6.66 6.49
N ALA A 395 28.14 -6.55 5.21
CA ALA A 395 27.26 -7.47 4.50
C ALA A 395 27.60 -8.93 4.80
N GLY A 396 26.56 -9.70 5.11
CA GLY A 396 26.65 -11.11 5.45
C GLY A 396 26.29 -12.03 4.28
N TRP A 397 26.40 -13.34 4.53
CA TRP A 397 26.00 -14.37 3.57
C TRP A 397 24.52 -14.29 3.17
N ALA A 398 23.65 -13.78 4.06
CA ALA A 398 22.22 -13.60 3.78
C ALA A 398 21.98 -12.55 2.69
N ASP A 399 22.74 -11.44 2.72
CA ASP A 399 22.67 -10.39 1.72
C ASP A 399 23.12 -10.92 0.35
N TRP A 400 24.19 -11.72 0.33
CA TRP A 400 24.68 -12.38 -0.89
C TRP A 400 23.68 -13.38 -1.45
N LEU A 401 23.03 -14.17 -0.59
CA LEU A 401 21.99 -15.11 -1.00
C LEU A 401 20.78 -14.39 -1.60
N SER A 402 20.38 -13.24 -1.03
CA SER A 402 19.27 -12.43 -1.52
C SER A 402 19.55 -11.91 -2.94
N VAL A 403 20.76 -11.37 -3.16
CA VAL A 403 21.22 -10.94 -4.48
C VAL A 403 21.28 -12.09 -5.47
N ALA A 404 21.80 -13.26 -5.05
CA ALA A 404 21.87 -14.44 -5.90
C ALA A 404 20.47 -14.94 -6.31
N LEU A 405 19.51 -14.96 -5.38
CA LEU A 405 18.14 -15.37 -5.66
C LEU A 405 17.44 -14.36 -6.61
N GLY A 406 17.65 -13.06 -6.38
CA GLY A 406 17.17 -12.01 -7.29
C GLY A 406 17.74 -12.17 -8.70
N ALA A 407 19.05 -12.43 -8.82
CA ALA A 407 19.70 -12.68 -10.11
C ALA A 407 19.13 -13.92 -10.83
N VAL A 408 18.86 -15.01 -10.10
CA VAL A 408 18.20 -16.20 -10.67
C VAL A 408 16.79 -15.87 -11.16
N TRP A 409 16.00 -15.16 -10.35
CA TRP A 409 14.62 -14.80 -10.70
C TRP A 409 14.56 -13.91 -11.94
N ILE A 410 15.46 -12.94 -12.02
CA ILE A 410 15.65 -12.09 -13.19
C ILE A 410 16.09 -12.92 -14.39
N GLY A 411 17.04 -13.84 -14.24
CA GLY A 411 17.45 -14.76 -15.31
C GLY A 411 16.26 -15.55 -15.88
N VAL A 412 15.37 -16.05 -15.02
CA VAL A 412 14.15 -16.77 -15.45
C VAL A 412 13.22 -15.87 -16.27
N LEU A 413 13.05 -14.60 -15.90
CA LEU A 413 12.24 -13.66 -16.69
C LEU A 413 12.85 -13.33 -18.07
N PHE A 414 14.18 -13.30 -18.16
CA PHE A 414 14.88 -12.92 -19.40
C PHE A 414 15.13 -14.08 -20.36
N VAL A 415 15.07 -15.32 -19.88
CA VAL A 415 15.26 -16.52 -20.71
C VAL A 415 14.05 -16.81 -21.61
N THR A 416 12.90 -16.16 -21.40
CA THR A 416 11.63 -16.55 -22.06
C THR A 416 11.04 -15.58 -23.07
N GLU A 417 11.63 -14.39 -23.32
CA GLU A 417 11.05 -13.42 -24.28
C GLU A 417 12.10 -12.78 -25.20
N GLY A 418 11.74 -12.64 -26.48
CA GLY A 418 12.47 -11.88 -27.50
C GLY A 418 11.69 -10.61 -27.88
N GLY A 419 12.38 -9.49 -28.09
CA GLY A 419 11.75 -8.23 -28.55
C GLY A 419 12.44 -6.96 -28.08
N LEU A 420 12.05 -5.82 -28.66
CA LEU A 420 12.68 -4.52 -28.36
C LEU A 420 12.43 -4.06 -26.90
N TRP A 421 11.29 -4.44 -26.33
CA TRP A 421 10.95 -4.20 -24.92
C TRP A 421 11.89 -4.89 -23.93
N ARG A 422 12.50 -6.03 -24.30
CA ARG A 422 13.53 -6.69 -23.49
C ARG A 422 14.74 -5.80 -23.29
N TYR A 423 15.14 -5.03 -24.31
CA TYR A 423 16.27 -4.11 -24.18
C TYR A 423 15.90 -2.88 -23.33
N VAL A 424 14.69 -2.36 -23.46
CA VAL A 424 14.23 -1.21 -22.66
C VAL A 424 14.03 -1.59 -21.19
N LEU A 425 13.25 -2.64 -20.91
CA LEU A 425 13.03 -3.16 -19.56
C LEU A 425 14.33 -3.74 -18.97
N GLY A 426 15.14 -4.41 -19.79
CA GLY A 426 16.46 -4.88 -19.43
C GLY A 426 17.41 -3.75 -19.08
N ALA A 427 17.44 -2.66 -19.83
CA ALA A 427 18.27 -1.50 -19.50
C ALA A 427 17.82 -0.83 -18.20
N LEU A 428 16.50 -0.63 -18.01
CA LEU A 428 15.95 -0.06 -16.78
C LEU A 428 16.23 -0.93 -15.55
N LEU A 429 16.02 -2.24 -15.68
CA LEU A 429 16.30 -3.20 -14.62
C LEU A 429 17.80 -3.28 -14.31
N GLY A 430 18.64 -3.29 -15.35
CA GLY A 430 20.09 -3.26 -15.24
C GLY A 430 20.61 -2.04 -14.52
N LEU A 431 20.06 -0.87 -14.84
CA LEU A 431 20.36 0.36 -14.14
C LEU A 431 19.95 0.29 -12.67
N GLY A 432 18.73 -0.19 -12.38
CA GLY A 432 18.27 -0.41 -11.01
C GLY A 432 19.18 -1.36 -10.23
N MET A 433 19.56 -2.50 -10.83
CA MET A 433 20.48 -3.47 -10.23
C MET A 433 21.87 -2.89 -10.01
N ALA A 434 22.41 -2.15 -10.97
CA ALA A 434 23.71 -1.49 -10.83
C ALA A 434 23.73 -0.45 -9.71
N LEU A 435 22.59 0.17 -9.38
CA LEU A 435 22.47 1.13 -8.28
C LEU A 435 22.24 0.45 -6.92
N MET A 436 21.42 -0.60 -6.87
CA MET A 436 20.99 -1.24 -5.61
C MET A 436 21.93 -2.35 -5.13
N VAL A 437 22.38 -3.23 -6.04
CA VAL A 437 23.15 -4.44 -5.70
C VAL A 437 24.51 -4.14 -5.05
N PRO A 438 25.30 -3.13 -5.50
CA PRO A 438 26.54 -2.80 -4.81
C PRO A 438 26.34 -2.49 -3.33
N ARG A 439 25.25 -1.77 -3.02
CA ARG A 439 24.89 -1.38 -1.66
C ARG A 439 24.56 -2.62 -0.83
N GLN A 440 23.77 -3.56 -1.37
CA GLN A 440 23.44 -4.81 -0.67
C GLN A 440 24.66 -5.73 -0.48
N LEU A 441 25.54 -5.86 -1.47
CA LEU A 441 26.68 -6.79 -1.41
C LEU A 441 27.83 -6.32 -0.51
N ALA A 442 28.01 -5.02 -0.38
CA ALA A 442 29.22 -4.43 0.17
C ALA A 442 28.96 -3.29 1.16
N TRP A 443 27.75 -3.22 1.75
CA TRP A 443 27.53 -2.31 2.86
C TRP A 443 28.51 -2.62 3.99
N SER A 444 29.06 -1.56 4.57
CA SER A 444 29.76 -1.66 5.84
C SER A 444 29.48 -0.40 6.65
N VAL A 445 29.23 -0.63 7.93
CA VAL A 445 29.09 0.42 8.93
C VAL A 445 30.31 0.33 9.83
N THR A 446 30.96 1.46 10.08
CA THR A 446 32.09 1.54 11.01
C THR A 446 31.77 2.57 12.07
N ALA A 447 31.85 2.17 13.34
CA ALA A 447 31.68 3.07 14.48
C ALA A 447 33.05 3.44 15.05
N ASP A 448 33.27 4.73 15.25
CA ASP A 448 34.43 5.28 15.93
C ASP A 448 34.01 6.36 16.95
N ARG A 449 34.98 7.07 17.53
CA ARG A 449 34.71 8.13 18.52
C ARG A 449 33.88 9.28 17.96
N GLU A 450 34.05 9.62 16.68
CA GLU A 450 33.43 10.78 16.03
C GLU A 450 32.01 10.47 15.56
N GLY A 451 31.72 9.22 15.21
CA GLY A 451 30.38 8.82 14.81
C GLY A 451 30.34 7.50 14.04
N LEU A 452 29.37 7.44 13.12
CA LEU A 452 29.15 6.33 12.23
C LEU A 452 29.59 6.69 10.80
N TRP A 453 30.34 5.79 10.19
CA TRP A 453 30.78 5.89 8.80
C TRP A 453 30.09 4.83 7.96
N PHE A 454 29.54 5.26 6.82
CA PHE A 454 28.82 4.41 5.87
C PHE A 454 29.47 4.46 4.49
N ASN A 455 29.51 3.30 3.83
CA ASN A 455 29.80 3.27 2.40
C ASN A 455 28.60 3.84 1.62
N GLY A 456 28.81 4.95 0.92
CA GLY A 456 27.87 5.42 -0.11
C GLY A 456 28.33 5.02 -1.51
N LEU A 457 27.41 5.14 -2.48
CA LEU A 457 27.70 4.81 -3.87
C LEU A 457 28.83 5.70 -4.43
N ARG A 458 28.71 7.03 -4.24
CA ARG A 458 29.69 8.02 -4.72
C ARG A 458 30.73 8.44 -3.68
N ARG A 459 30.35 8.58 -2.41
CA ARG A 459 31.20 9.08 -1.33
C ARG A 459 30.92 8.32 -0.04
N ILE A 460 31.92 8.27 0.83
CA ILE A 460 31.74 7.82 2.22
C ILE A 460 30.89 8.88 2.93
N ARG A 461 29.93 8.45 3.74
CA ARG A 461 29.08 9.33 4.54
C ARG A 461 29.44 9.20 6.02
N HIS A 462 29.46 10.32 6.72
CA HIS A 462 29.68 10.39 8.17
C HIS A 462 28.41 10.91 8.83
N LEU A 463 28.07 10.31 9.97
CA LEU A 463 26.99 10.76 10.84
C LEU A 463 27.55 10.84 12.26
N ALA A 464 27.64 12.05 12.80
CA ALA A 464 28.12 12.24 14.16
C ALA A 464 27.17 11.59 15.17
N TRP A 465 27.69 11.13 16.30
CA TRP A 465 26.86 10.49 17.35
C TRP A 465 25.71 11.39 17.84
N ASP A 466 25.94 12.70 17.88
CA ASP A 466 24.95 13.68 18.35
C ASP A 466 23.82 13.92 17.32
N ASP A 467 24.06 13.57 16.05
CA ASP A 467 23.08 13.70 14.96
C ASP A 467 22.27 12.41 14.74
N VAL A 468 22.63 11.30 15.40
CA VAL A 468 21.89 10.03 15.33
C VAL A 468 20.56 10.20 16.06
N ARG A 469 19.43 10.03 15.35
CA ARG A 469 18.09 10.05 15.94
C ARG A 469 17.36 8.72 15.81
N ILE A 470 17.49 8.05 14.66
CA ILE A 470 16.76 6.82 14.36
C ILE A 470 17.76 5.72 13.99
N VAL A 471 17.70 4.61 14.71
CA VAL A 471 18.44 3.37 14.41
C VAL A 471 17.47 2.21 14.60
N GLU A 472 16.87 1.73 13.52
CA GLU A 472 15.86 0.68 13.58
C GLU A 472 16.10 -0.39 12.54
N SER A 473 15.86 -1.66 12.90
CA SER A 473 15.68 -2.73 11.93
C SER A 473 14.19 -3.09 11.83
N LYS A 474 13.52 -2.54 10.83
CA LYS A 474 12.09 -2.77 10.56
C LYS A 474 11.93 -3.72 9.39
N GLY A 475 11.38 -4.90 9.65
CA GLY A 475 11.18 -5.93 8.61
C GLY A 475 12.52 -6.31 7.94
N PRO A 476 12.59 -6.33 6.59
CA PRO A 476 13.81 -6.61 5.82
C PRO A 476 14.82 -5.46 5.81
N GLU A 477 14.45 -4.30 6.34
CA GLU A 477 15.20 -3.06 6.19
C GLU A 477 15.95 -2.73 7.48
N LEU A 478 17.13 -2.14 7.31
CA LEU A 478 17.89 -1.48 8.36
C LEU A 478 17.96 0.00 8.02
N LYS A 479 17.38 0.84 8.88
CA LYS A 479 17.28 2.29 8.70
C LYS A 479 18.14 3.00 9.74
N ILE A 480 18.98 3.92 9.28
CA ILE A 480 19.77 4.83 10.11
C ILE A 480 19.59 6.25 9.57
N GLY A 481 18.96 7.11 10.38
CA GLY A 481 18.57 8.46 10.00
C GLY A 481 19.11 9.54 10.95
N SER A 482 19.31 10.74 10.41
CA SER A 482 19.66 11.94 11.16
C SER A 482 18.46 12.90 11.21
N GLY A 483 18.36 13.71 12.25
CA GLY A 483 17.35 14.77 12.35
C GLY A 483 17.63 16.02 11.52
N ARG A 484 18.72 16.07 10.73
CA ARG A 484 19.04 17.21 9.85
C ARG A 484 18.80 16.84 8.38
N SER A 485 18.14 17.72 7.63
CA SER A 485 17.81 17.57 6.20
C SER A 485 19.01 17.28 5.29
N VAL A 486 20.24 17.60 5.73
CA VAL A 486 21.47 17.43 4.95
C VAL A 486 21.90 15.96 4.84
N PHE A 487 21.48 15.08 5.75
CA PHE A 487 21.74 13.64 5.65
C PHE A 487 20.48 12.90 5.27
N GLY A 488 20.33 12.60 3.97
CA GLY A 488 19.27 11.71 3.49
C GLY A 488 19.40 10.32 4.10
N GLU A 489 18.25 9.74 4.48
CA GLU A 489 18.11 8.44 5.15
C GLU A 489 19.02 7.34 4.56
N TRP A 490 19.74 6.62 5.42
CA TRP A 490 20.51 5.45 4.99
C TRP A 490 19.73 4.18 5.31
N SER A 491 19.18 3.54 4.28
CA SER A 491 18.54 2.23 4.39
C SER A 491 19.28 1.10 3.66
N VAL A 492 19.19 -0.14 4.16
CA VAL A 492 19.61 -1.32 3.41
C VAL A 492 18.57 -2.42 3.56
N ASP A 493 18.13 -2.98 2.44
CA ASP A 493 17.20 -4.10 2.39
C ASP A 493 17.90 -5.46 2.28
N THR A 494 17.32 -6.49 2.90
CA THR A 494 17.75 -7.88 2.77
C THR A 494 16.58 -8.86 2.80
N LEU A 495 16.73 -10.08 2.28
CA LEU A 495 15.67 -11.08 2.44
C LEU A 495 15.73 -11.60 3.87
N ARG A 496 14.60 -11.54 4.58
CA ARG A 496 14.50 -12.10 5.92
C ARG A 496 13.55 -13.27 5.98
N TRP A 497 13.95 -14.28 6.75
CA TRP A 497 13.13 -15.44 7.07
C TRP A 497 12.92 -15.55 8.57
N ARG A 498 12.24 -14.55 9.15
CA ARG A 498 11.98 -14.42 10.61
C ARG A 498 11.43 -15.67 11.29
N ARG A 499 10.73 -16.56 10.58
CA ARG A 499 10.26 -17.84 11.15
C ARG A 499 11.41 -18.86 11.29
N LEU A 500 12.28 -18.94 10.30
CA LEU A 500 13.41 -19.85 10.28
C LEU A 500 14.50 -19.36 11.24
N GLU A 501 14.79 -18.06 11.24
CA GLU A 501 15.71 -17.39 12.18
C GLU A 501 15.30 -17.69 13.63
N ARG A 502 14.02 -17.48 13.99
CA ARG A 502 13.49 -17.80 15.32
C ARG A 502 13.57 -19.27 15.67
N LYS A 503 13.26 -20.16 14.72
CA LYS A 503 13.34 -21.61 14.96
C LYS A 503 14.77 -22.08 15.21
N MET A 504 15.76 -21.41 14.62
CA MET A 504 17.18 -21.73 14.78
C MET A 504 17.89 -20.89 15.86
N GLY A 505 17.16 -20.00 16.55
CA GLY A 505 17.74 -19.12 17.58
C GLY A 505 18.78 -18.13 17.05
N LEU A 506 18.76 -17.82 15.75
CA LEU A 506 19.72 -16.93 15.12
C LEU A 506 19.23 -15.48 15.21
N VAL A 507 20.09 -14.59 15.73
CA VAL A 507 19.87 -13.13 15.69
C VAL A 507 20.39 -12.62 14.34
N HIS A 508 19.54 -11.90 13.59
CA HIS A 508 19.92 -11.36 12.30
C HIS A 508 21.04 -10.30 12.49
N PRO A 509 22.05 -10.23 11.60
CA PRO A 509 23.12 -9.23 11.68
C PRO A 509 22.61 -7.78 11.81
N TYR A 510 21.47 -7.47 11.20
CA TYR A 510 20.85 -6.14 11.24
C TYR A 510 20.26 -5.83 12.62
N ASP A 511 19.55 -6.79 13.23
CA ASP A 511 18.99 -6.61 14.58
C ASP A 511 20.12 -6.43 15.61
N ARG A 512 21.22 -7.16 15.43
CA ARG A 512 22.43 -7.04 16.26
C ARG A 512 23.10 -5.67 16.09
N LEU A 513 23.31 -5.23 14.85
CA LEU A 513 23.89 -3.92 14.55
C LEU A 513 23.01 -2.81 15.14
N ALA A 514 21.70 -2.84 14.90
CA ALA A 514 20.77 -1.84 15.42
C ALA A 514 20.80 -1.79 16.95
N ALA A 515 20.81 -2.94 17.63
CA ALA A 515 20.92 -3.02 19.09
C ALA A 515 22.27 -2.48 19.61
N GLU A 516 23.40 -2.85 19.00
CA GLU A 516 24.73 -2.38 19.40
C GLU A 516 24.88 -0.87 19.18
N VAL A 517 24.41 -0.34 18.05
CA VAL A 517 24.46 1.10 17.76
C VAL A 517 23.54 1.88 18.69
N THR A 518 22.32 1.40 18.92
CA THR A 518 21.37 2.04 19.85
C THR A 518 21.92 2.05 21.28
N ALA A 519 22.60 0.98 21.71
CA ALA A 519 23.25 0.91 23.01
C ALA A 519 24.36 1.97 23.16
N MET A 520 25.25 2.12 22.18
CA MET A 520 26.33 3.13 22.20
C MET A 520 25.83 4.57 22.06
N TRP A 521 24.70 4.75 21.39
CA TRP A 521 24.04 6.05 21.31
C TRP A 521 23.48 6.47 22.67
N ARG A 522 22.76 5.57 23.35
CA ARG A 522 22.19 5.80 24.70
C ARG A 522 23.24 5.87 25.81
N ASP A 523 24.35 5.15 25.66
CA ASP A 523 25.42 5.08 26.65
C ASP A 523 26.76 5.54 26.03
N PRO A 524 27.17 6.80 26.26
CA PRO A 524 28.40 7.35 25.71
C PRO A 524 29.67 6.61 26.15
N ASP A 525 29.67 5.98 27.33
CA ASP A 525 30.83 5.26 27.87
C ASP A 525 31.07 3.94 27.12
N ALA A 526 30.04 3.44 26.41
CA ALA A 526 30.15 2.25 25.56
C ALA A 526 30.68 2.55 24.15
N ARG A 527 30.98 3.82 23.81
CA ARG A 527 31.46 4.22 22.48
C ARG A 527 32.92 3.80 22.25
N PRO A 528 33.34 3.53 21.01
CA PRO A 528 34.74 3.24 20.69
C PRO A 528 35.65 4.43 21.01
N ALA A 529 36.83 4.18 21.58
CA ALA A 529 37.76 5.23 21.99
C ALA A 529 38.67 5.72 20.84
N GLY A 530 38.87 4.91 19.81
CA GLY A 530 39.76 5.20 18.68
C GLY A 530 39.09 6.03 17.59
N VAL A 531 39.91 6.74 16.82
CA VAL A 531 39.50 7.42 15.58
C VAL A 531 39.82 6.48 14.42
N SER A 532 38.87 6.28 13.51
CA SER A 532 39.09 5.37 12.38
C SER A 532 40.00 5.99 11.31
N ASP A 533 41.00 5.24 10.86
CA ASP A 533 41.80 5.61 9.68
C ASP A 533 40.94 5.63 8.39
N GLU A 534 41.35 6.42 7.40
CA GLU A 534 40.66 6.55 6.10
C GLU A 534 40.45 5.19 5.39
N ARG A 535 41.38 4.23 5.57
CA ARG A 535 41.24 2.85 5.05
C ARG A 535 40.15 2.03 5.76
N ARG A 536 39.82 2.38 7.01
CA ARG A 536 38.81 1.69 7.84
C ARG A 536 37.42 2.31 7.66
N ARG A 537 37.32 3.60 7.29
CA ARG A 537 36.06 4.35 7.08
C ARG A 537 35.18 3.83 5.94
N GLY A 538 35.75 3.11 4.98
CA GLY A 538 34.99 2.53 3.87
C GLY A 538 35.63 2.69 2.51
N ARG A 539 34.92 2.24 1.47
CA ARG A 539 35.27 2.54 0.06
C ARG A 539 34.02 2.91 -0.70
N PRO A 540 34.10 3.83 -1.68
CA PRO A 540 32.97 4.14 -2.53
C PRO A 540 32.61 2.93 -3.40
N LEU A 541 31.31 2.69 -3.57
CA LEU A 541 30.80 1.47 -4.20
C LEU A 541 30.62 1.59 -5.73
N TRP A 542 30.82 2.78 -6.32
CA TRP A 542 30.70 2.99 -7.76
C TRP A 542 31.51 2.02 -8.64
N PRO A 543 32.72 1.52 -8.27
CA PRO A 543 33.43 0.58 -9.12
C PRO A 543 32.67 -0.75 -9.27
N LEU A 544 32.01 -1.20 -8.19
CA LEU A 544 31.17 -2.39 -8.21
C LEU A 544 29.89 -2.16 -9.04
N ALA A 545 29.31 -0.96 -8.96
CA ALA A 545 28.18 -0.56 -9.79
C ALA A 545 28.51 -0.64 -11.29
N VAL A 546 29.69 -0.14 -11.68
CA VAL A 546 30.18 -0.21 -13.07
C VAL A 546 30.38 -1.64 -13.52
N LEU A 547 31.00 -2.51 -12.70
CA LEU A 547 31.18 -3.92 -13.04
C LEU A 547 29.84 -4.65 -13.22
N ILE A 548 28.86 -4.38 -12.36
CA ILE A 548 27.52 -4.97 -12.45
C ILE A 548 26.80 -4.45 -13.70
N ALA A 549 26.86 -3.15 -13.99
CA ALA A 549 26.29 -2.57 -15.20
C ALA A 549 26.91 -3.20 -16.46
N LEU A 550 28.23 -3.34 -16.51
CA LEU A 550 28.93 -3.97 -17.63
C LEU A 550 28.52 -5.44 -17.79
N GLY A 551 28.56 -6.23 -16.72
CA GLY A 551 28.13 -7.64 -16.76
C GLY A 551 26.68 -7.79 -17.21
N TRP A 552 25.81 -6.90 -16.75
CA TRP A 552 24.41 -6.87 -17.16
C TRP A 552 24.22 -6.50 -18.63
N THR A 553 24.95 -5.49 -19.13
CA THR A 553 24.89 -5.14 -20.57
C THR A 553 25.33 -6.31 -21.44
N VAL A 554 26.39 -7.03 -21.06
CA VAL A 554 26.79 -8.25 -21.77
C VAL A 554 25.67 -9.28 -21.75
N LEU A 555 25.05 -9.54 -20.60
CA LEU A 555 23.93 -10.47 -20.48
C LEU A 555 22.73 -10.11 -21.37
N VAL A 556 22.36 -8.82 -21.44
CA VAL A 556 21.20 -8.35 -22.21
C VAL A 556 21.46 -8.30 -23.72
N PHE A 557 22.69 -8.00 -24.14
CA PHE A 557 23.04 -7.86 -25.56
C PHE A 557 23.58 -9.15 -26.20
N TRP A 558 24.12 -10.09 -25.41
CA TRP A 558 24.79 -11.29 -25.91
C TRP A 558 24.13 -12.62 -25.49
N GLY A 559 23.20 -12.60 -24.53
CA GLY A 559 22.28 -13.70 -24.24
C GLY A 559 20.88 -13.33 -24.68
#